data_AF-A0A939CFF2-F1
#
_entry.id   AF-A0A939CFF2-F1
#
_cell.length_a   1.000
_cell.length_b   1.000
_cell.length_c   1.000
_cell.angle_alpha   90.00
_cell.angle_beta   90.00
_cell.angle_gamma   90.00
#
_symmetry.space_group_name_H-M   'P 1'
#
loop_
_entity.id
_entity.type
_entity.pdbx_description
1 polymer ?
#
loop_
_entity_poly.entity_id
_entity_poly.type
_entity_poly.pdbx_seq_one_letter_code
_entity_poly.pdbx_strand_id
1 'polypeptide(L)'
;MNNKEIVAQAIHQVVKEDLSIEQVQQLLENPKSADHGDVAFPAFSLAKVYRKAPQQIAADLAEKIDQASFEKIEVVGPYLNFFMDKKAISAHVLEMVLKEKNHFGDQTIGNQQAVPIDMSSPNIAKPIS
;
A
#
# COMPACT_ATOMS: atom_id res chain seq x y z
N MET A 1 -2.29 5.55 7.16
CA MET A 1 -1.31 4.45 6.98
C MET A 1 -1.72 3.67 5.75
N ASN A 2 -0.83 3.53 4.77
CA ASN A 2 -1.13 2.86 3.51
C ASN A 2 -0.44 1.49 3.50
N ASN A 3 -1.21 0.40 3.49
CA ASN A 3 -0.66 -0.96 3.55
C ASN A 3 0.36 -1.22 2.43
N LYS A 4 0.13 -0.64 1.24
CA LYS A 4 1.06 -0.76 0.12
C LYS A 4 2.40 -0.09 0.38
N GLU A 5 2.45 1.00 1.14
CA GLU A 5 3.72 1.66 1.48
C GLU A 5 4.57 0.80 2.40
N ILE A 6 3.95 0.18 3.41
CA ILE A 6 4.63 -0.73 4.35
C ILE A 6 5.20 -1.93 3.58
N VAL A 7 4.37 -2.56 2.75
CA VAL A 7 4.78 -3.71 1.93
C VAL A 7 5.86 -3.32 0.92
N ALA A 8 5.73 -2.16 0.27
CA ALA A 8 6.73 -1.67 -0.68
C ALA A 8 8.09 -1.46 -0.01
N GLN A 9 8.11 -0.87 1.19
CA GLN A 9 9.34 -0.68 1.95
C GLN A 9 9.97 -2.02 2.32
N ALA A 10 9.18 -2.97 2.83
CA ALA A 10 9.67 -4.30 3.22
C ALA A 10 10.28 -5.07 2.04
N ILE A 11 9.63 -5.04 0.88
CA ILE A 11 10.15 -5.68 -0.34
C ILE A 11 11.38 -4.93 -0.85
N HIS A 12 11.34 -3.60 -0.92
CA HIS A 12 12.46 -2.80 -1.42
C HIS A 12 13.74 -3.05 -0.62
N GLN A 13 13.68 -3.29 0.70
CA GLN A 13 14.88 -3.64 1.48
C GLN A 13 15.61 -4.88 0.96
N VAL A 14 14.88 -5.84 0.39
CA VAL A 14 15.45 -7.10 -0.11
C VAL A 14 15.72 -7.11 -1.63
N VAL A 15 15.19 -6.13 -2.38
CA VAL A 15 15.39 -6.00 -3.85
C VAL A 15 15.95 -4.64 -4.29
N LYS A 16 16.49 -3.83 -3.38
CA LYS A 16 16.95 -2.45 -3.64
C LYS A 16 17.96 -2.30 -4.79
N GLU A 17 18.72 -3.34 -5.10
CA GLU A 17 19.71 -3.34 -6.19
C GLU A 17 19.05 -3.55 -7.57
N ASP A 18 17.82 -4.07 -7.59
CA ASP A 18 17.13 -4.52 -8.81
C ASP A 18 15.90 -3.66 -9.15
N LEU A 19 15.22 -3.09 -8.15
CA LEU A 19 14.02 -2.27 -8.33
C LEU A 19 14.06 -1.04 -7.42
N SER A 20 13.62 0.11 -7.96
CA SER A 20 13.33 1.29 -7.14
C SER A 20 12.06 1.10 -6.31
N ILE A 21 11.91 1.89 -5.24
CA ILE A 21 10.71 1.84 -4.39
C ILE A 21 9.43 2.14 -5.19
N GLU A 22 9.48 3.06 -6.15
CA GLU A 22 8.34 3.41 -7.01
C GLU A 22 7.97 2.24 -7.93
N GLN A 23 8.97 1.53 -8.48
CA GLN A 23 8.72 0.35 -9.29
C GLN A 23 8.08 -0.76 -8.45
N VAL A 24 8.54 -0.99 -7.22
CA VAL A 24 7.92 -1.94 -6.29
C VAL A 24 6.46 -1.53 -6.04
N GLN A 25 6.19 -0.26 -5.71
CA GLN A 25 4.83 0.23 -5.47
C GLN A 25 3.89 0.01 -6.65
N GLN A 26 4.36 0.23 -7.88
CA GLN A 26 3.58 0.01 -9.09
C GLN A 26 3.24 -1.46 -9.33
N LEU A 27 4.09 -2.38 -8.87
CA LEU A 27 3.87 -3.82 -8.97
C LEU A 27 2.91 -4.35 -7.91
N LEU A 28 2.65 -3.62 -6.82
CA LEU A 28 1.78 -4.10 -5.75
C LEU A 28 0.31 -4.12 -6.15
N GLU A 29 -0.32 -5.27 -5.91
CA GLU A 29 -1.72 -5.51 -6.21
C GLU A 29 -2.55 -5.60 -4.93
N ASN A 30 -3.83 -5.24 -5.04
CA ASN A 30 -4.82 -5.56 -4.01
C ASN A 30 -5.49 -6.88 -4.42
N PRO A 31 -5.35 -7.95 -3.64
CA PRO A 31 -5.95 -9.23 -3.97
C PRO A 31 -7.48 -9.16 -4.05
N LYS A 32 -8.08 -9.96 -4.94
CA LYS A 32 -9.55 -10.01 -5.12
C LYS A 32 -10.27 -10.77 -3.99
N SER A 33 -9.58 -11.68 -3.32
CA SER A 33 -10.08 -12.45 -2.18
C SER A 33 -9.23 -12.16 -0.96
N ALA A 34 -9.88 -12.07 0.21
CA ALA A 34 -9.21 -11.90 1.50
C ALA A 34 -8.29 -13.09 1.85
N ASP A 35 -8.53 -14.26 1.26
CA ASP A 35 -7.66 -15.45 1.42
C ASP A 35 -6.27 -15.25 0.80
N HIS A 36 -6.10 -14.22 -0.03
CA HIS A 36 -4.83 -13.88 -0.68
C HIS A 36 -4.16 -12.65 -0.05
N GLY A 37 -4.54 -12.28 1.17
CA GLY A 37 -3.92 -11.20 1.92
C GLY A 37 -4.50 -9.83 1.61
N ASP A 38 -3.93 -8.81 2.26
CA ASP A 38 -4.34 -7.42 2.09
C ASP A 38 -3.59 -6.74 0.93
N VAL A 39 -2.36 -7.20 0.64
CA VAL A 39 -1.52 -6.74 -0.48
C VAL A 39 -0.76 -7.93 -1.06
N ALA A 40 -0.59 -7.97 -2.38
CA ALA A 40 0.23 -8.98 -3.04
C ALA A 40 1.35 -8.38 -3.88
N PHE A 41 2.49 -9.07 -3.92
CA PHE A 41 3.59 -8.77 -4.82
C PHE A 41 3.77 -9.91 -5.84
N PRO A 42 3.60 -9.63 -7.14
CA PRO A 42 3.90 -10.58 -8.21
C PRO A 42 5.42 -10.64 -8.48
N ALA A 43 6.06 -11.79 -8.22
CA ALA A 43 7.50 -11.96 -8.42
C ALA A 43 7.94 -12.12 -9.90
N PHE A 44 7.00 -12.12 -10.85
CA PHE A 44 7.31 -12.34 -12.27
C PHE A 44 8.24 -11.29 -12.87
N SER A 45 8.17 -10.05 -12.40
CA SER A 45 9.03 -8.94 -12.84
C SER A 45 10.51 -9.21 -12.61
N LEU A 46 10.83 -9.97 -11.56
CA LEU A 46 12.19 -10.32 -11.15
C LEU A 46 12.74 -11.57 -11.85
N ALA A 47 11.90 -12.32 -12.57
CA ALA A 47 12.30 -13.57 -13.22
C ALA A 47 13.45 -13.39 -14.22
N LYS A 48 13.41 -12.31 -15.01
CA LYS A 48 14.48 -11.98 -15.97
C LYS A 48 15.77 -11.55 -15.28
N VAL A 49 15.65 -10.86 -14.15
CA VAL A 49 16.79 -10.32 -13.38
C VAL A 49 17.53 -11.45 -12.69
N TYR A 50 16.81 -12.30 -11.93
CA TYR A 50 17.41 -13.39 -11.17
C TYR A 50 17.60 -14.68 -11.97
N ARG A 51 17.06 -14.78 -13.19
CA ARG A 51 17.10 -15.98 -14.04
C ARG A 51 16.60 -17.23 -13.31
N LYS A 52 15.60 -17.04 -12.45
CA LYS A 52 14.96 -18.07 -11.62
C LYS A 52 13.46 -18.13 -11.91
N ALA A 53 12.84 -19.26 -11.58
CA ALA A 53 11.39 -19.37 -11.67
C ALA A 53 10.71 -18.39 -10.69
N PRO A 54 9.64 -17.67 -11.08
CA PRO A 54 8.95 -16.71 -10.22
C PRO A 54 8.55 -17.28 -8.85
N GLN A 55 8.13 -18.54 -8.79
CA GLN A 55 7.77 -19.22 -7.54
C GLN A 55 8.96 -19.39 -6.59
N GLN A 56 10.15 -19.70 -7.12
CA GLN A 56 11.37 -19.77 -6.30
C GLN A 56 11.77 -18.38 -5.81
N ILE A 57 11.65 -17.36 -6.66
CA ILE A 57 11.91 -15.97 -6.24
C ILE A 57 10.97 -15.58 -5.12
N ALA A 58 9.68 -15.92 -5.23
CA ALA A 58 8.70 -15.61 -4.20
C ALA A 58 9.05 -16.23 -2.84
N ALA A 59 9.47 -17.50 -2.84
CA ALA A 59 9.96 -18.19 -1.65
C ALA A 59 11.24 -17.56 -1.08
N ASP A 60 12.24 -17.33 -1.93
CA ASP A 60 13.53 -16.73 -1.54
C ASP A 60 13.36 -15.34 -0.90
N LEU A 61 12.40 -14.54 -1.39
CA LEU A 61 12.10 -13.22 -0.85
C LEU A 61 11.36 -13.31 0.50
N ALA A 62 10.40 -14.23 0.64
CA ALA A 62 9.63 -14.38 1.87
C ALA A 62 10.52 -14.75 3.09
N GLU A 63 11.63 -15.47 2.86
CA GLU A 63 12.62 -15.80 3.90
C GLU A 63 13.47 -14.60 4.33
N LYS A 64 13.64 -13.61 3.45
CA LYS A 64 14.51 -12.44 3.70
C LYS A 64 13.76 -11.23 4.24
N ILE A 65 12.46 -11.15 4.01
CA ILE A 65 11.63 -10.03 4.44
C ILE A 65 11.42 -10.11 5.96
N ASP A 66 11.63 -8.98 6.63
CA ASP A 66 11.27 -8.83 8.03
C ASP A 66 9.75 -8.92 8.22
N GLN A 67 9.32 -9.86 9.06
CA GLN A 67 7.91 -10.14 9.30
C GLN A 67 7.31 -9.30 10.44
N ALA A 68 8.09 -8.47 11.14
CA ALA A 68 7.63 -7.74 12.33
C ALA A 68 6.41 -6.83 12.09
N SER A 69 6.18 -6.37 10.84
CA SER A 69 5.05 -5.51 10.47
C SER A 69 3.83 -6.26 9.95
N PHE A 70 3.89 -7.59 9.87
CA PHE A 70 2.90 -8.44 9.22
C PHE A 70 2.42 -9.54 10.17
N GLU A 71 1.15 -9.93 10.05
CA GLU A 71 0.63 -11.13 10.71
C GLU A 71 1.27 -12.38 10.10
N LYS A 72 1.35 -12.41 8.77
CA LYS A 72 2.06 -13.45 8.00
C LYS A 72 2.34 -13.00 6.58
N ILE A 73 3.29 -13.68 5.94
CA ILE A 73 3.55 -13.61 4.50
C ILE A 73 3.38 -15.01 3.94
N GLU A 74 2.56 -15.18 2.91
CA GLU A 74 2.26 -16.47 2.30
C GLU A 74 2.65 -16.49 0.84
N VAL A 75 3.38 -17.53 0.42
CA VAL A 75 3.80 -17.71 -0.97
C VAL A 75 2.83 -18.64 -1.66
N VAL A 76 2.09 -18.12 -2.65
CA VAL A 76 1.14 -18.89 -3.46
C VAL A 76 1.57 -18.80 -4.91
N GLY A 77 2.24 -19.86 -5.37
CA GLY A 77 2.86 -19.88 -6.70
C GLY A 77 3.84 -18.70 -6.85
N PRO A 78 3.63 -17.80 -7.83
CA PRO A 78 4.53 -16.68 -8.11
C PRO A 78 4.25 -15.41 -7.30
N TYR A 79 3.34 -15.45 -6.33
CA TYR A 79 2.94 -14.30 -5.52
C TYR A 79 3.44 -14.41 -4.09
N LEU A 80 3.88 -13.29 -3.51
CA LEU A 80 3.93 -13.09 -2.06
C LEU A 80 2.67 -12.34 -1.62
N ASN A 81 1.88 -12.95 -0.76
CA ASN A 81 0.67 -12.41 -0.19
C ASN A 81 0.95 -11.93 1.24
N PHE A 82 0.75 -10.65 1.50
CA PHE A 82 1.01 -10.01 2.79
C PHE A 82 -0.29 -9.85 3.56
N PHE A 83 -0.30 -10.37 4.78
CA PHE A 83 -1.40 -10.21 5.74
C PHE A 83 -0.92 -9.25 6.82
N MET A 84 -1.58 -8.11 6.93
CA MET A 84 -1.17 -7.06 7.85
C MET A 84 -1.55 -7.42 9.29
N ASP A 85 -0.74 -7.01 10.28
CA ASP A 85 -1.15 -7.12 11.68
C ASP A 85 -2.28 -6.12 11.99
N LYS A 86 -3.52 -6.58 11.79
CA LYS A 86 -4.72 -5.76 11.98
C LYS A 86 -4.86 -5.29 13.43
N LYS A 87 -4.38 -6.07 14.40
CA LYS A 87 -4.46 -5.71 15.81
C LYS A 87 -3.54 -4.54 16.11
N ALA A 88 -2.27 -4.61 15.69
CA ALA A 88 -1.32 -3.52 15.85
C ALA A 88 -1.76 -2.25 15.11
N ILE A 89 -2.23 -2.40 13.85
CA ILE A 89 -2.69 -1.27 13.03
C ILE A 89 -3.93 -0.62 13.64
N SER A 90 -4.95 -1.40 14.02
CA SER A 90 -6.16 -0.85 14.63
C SER A 90 -5.85 -0.15 15.95
N ALA A 91 -4.97 -0.70 16.80
CA ALA A 91 -4.56 -0.03 18.02
C ALA A 91 -3.90 1.33 17.74
N HIS A 92 -2.97 1.39 16.79
CA HIS A 92 -2.29 2.62 16.41
C HIS A 92 -3.25 3.66 15.81
N VAL A 93 -4.17 3.24 14.94
CA VAL A 93 -5.19 4.12 14.36
C VAL A 93 -6.12 4.68 15.43
N LEU A 94 -6.59 3.85 16.36
CA LEU A 94 -7.44 4.31 17.45
C LEU A 94 -6.70 5.30 18.35
N GLU A 95 -5.42 5.08 18.64
CA GLU A 95 -4.58 6.02 19.39
C GLU A 95 -4.48 7.37 18.66
N MET A 96 -4.20 7.37 17.34
CA MET A 96 -4.16 8.59 16.53
C MET A 96 -5.49 9.34 16.56
N VAL A 97 -6.60 8.63 16.35
CA VAL A 97 -7.96 9.21 16.38
C VAL A 97 -8.25 9.86 17.73
N LEU A 98 -7.91 9.19 18.84
CA LEU A 98 -8.14 9.72 20.19
C LEU A 98 -7.25 10.93 20.51
N LYS A 99 -6.04 10.97 19.94
CA LYS A 99 -5.08 12.07 20.10
C LYS A 99 -5.46 13.30 19.28
N GLU A 100 -5.77 13.10 18.00
CA GLU A 100 -6.04 14.18 17.03
C GLU A 100 -7.49 14.68 17.09
N LYS A 101 -8.44 13.83 17.51
CA LYS A 101 -9.85 14.16 17.70
C LYS A 101 -10.45 14.81 16.45
N ASN A 102 -10.90 16.06 16.56
CA ASN A 102 -11.54 16.82 15.47
C ASN A 102 -10.58 17.14 14.31
N HIS A 103 -9.27 16.96 14.52
CA HIS A 103 -8.24 17.16 13.51
C HIS A 103 -7.78 15.86 12.86
N PHE A 104 -8.35 14.71 13.25
CA PHE A 104 -8.00 13.45 12.60
C PHE A 104 -8.39 13.49 11.12
N GLY A 105 -7.39 13.30 10.25
CA GLY A 105 -7.56 13.36 8.81
C GLY A 105 -7.37 14.75 8.20
N ASP A 106 -7.06 15.78 9.00
CA ASP A 106 -6.57 17.05 8.47
C ASP A 106 -5.29 16.80 7.66
N GLN A 107 -5.22 17.42 6.48
CA GLN A 107 -4.08 17.30 5.58
C GLN A 107 -3.60 18.68 5.18
N THR A 108 -2.30 18.86 5.06
CA THR A 108 -1.69 20.09 4.54
C THR A 108 -1.35 19.97 3.05
N ILE A 109 -2.09 19.14 2.31
CA ILE A 109 -1.89 18.94 0.87
C ILE A 109 -2.22 20.26 0.15
N GLY A 110 -1.31 20.72 -0.72
CA GLY A 110 -1.47 21.99 -1.43
C GLY A 110 -1.26 23.23 -0.55
N ASN A 111 -0.57 23.09 0.60
CA ASN A 111 -0.32 24.16 1.57
C ASN A 111 -0.10 25.54 0.93
N GLN A 112 -0.91 26.53 1.36
CA GLN A 112 -0.92 27.93 0.89
C GLN A 112 -1.16 28.15 -0.61
N GLN A 113 -1.54 27.13 -1.38
CA GLN A 113 -1.89 27.30 -2.79
C GLN A 113 -3.32 27.82 -2.93
N ALA A 114 -3.52 28.72 -3.89
CA ALA A 114 -4.84 29.15 -4.28
C ALA A 114 -5.51 28.06 -5.11
N VAL A 115 -6.63 27.51 -4.62
CA VAL A 115 -7.44 26.52 -5.34
C VAL A 115 -8.78 27.16 -5.71
N PRO A 116 -8.97 27.57 -6.98
CA PRO A 116 -10.27 28.09 -7.43
C PRO A 116 -11.32 26.98 -7.36
N ILE A 117 -12.44 27.25 -6.67
CA ILE A 117 -13.61 26.38 -6.62
C ILE A 117 -14.77 27.16 -7.23
N ASP A 118 -15.06 26.92 -8.49
CA ASP A 118 -16.25 27.45 -9.18
C ASP A 118 -17.35 26.40 -9.11
N MET A 119 -18.43 26.70 -8.39
CA MET A 119 -19.55 25.80 -8.20
C MET A 119 -20.89 26.52 -8.26
N SER A 120 -21.93 25.73 -8.48
CA SER A 120 -23.34 26.11 -8.57
C SER A 120 -23.70 26.95 -9.80
N SER A 121 -23.04 28.08 -10.03
CA SER A 121 -23.28 29.03 -11.14
C SER A 121 -24.75 29.04 -11.63
N PRO A 122 -25.73 29.23 -10.72
CA PRO A 122 -27.13 28.98 -11.05
C PRO A 122 -27.65 30.07 -11.99
N ASN A 123 -28.65 29.70 -12.78
CA ASN A 123 -29.32 30.66 -13.65
C ASN A 123 -30.13 31.67 -12.81
N ILE A 124 -29.75 32.94 -12.85
CA ILE A 124 -30.41 34.03 -12.10
C ILE A 124 -31.90 34.19 -12.43
N ALA A 125 -32.35 33.68 -13.59
CA ALA A 125 -33.73 33.78 -14.07
C ALA A 125 -34.61 32.60 -13.65
N LYS A 126 -34.10 31.64 -12.87
CA LYS A 126 -34.84 30.46 -12.40
C LYS A 126 -34.53 30.15 -10.93
N PRO A 127 -35.48 29.56 -10.18
CA PRO A 127 -35.19 29.04 -8.85
C PRO A 127 -34.05 28.02 -8.90
N ILE A 128 -33.22 27.99 -7.84
CA ILE A 128 -32.26 26.91 -7.64
C ILE A 128 -33.05 25.64 -7.34
N SER A 129 -32.81 24.60 -8.14
CA SER A 129 -33.42 23.27 -8.03
C SER A 129 -32.34 22.22 -7.82
#